data_AF-D4H669-F1
#
_entry.id   AF-D4H669-F1
#
_cell.length_a   1.000
_cell.length_b   1.000
_cell.length_c   1.000
_cell.angle_alpha   90.00
_cell.angle_beta   90.00
_cell.angle_gamma   90.00
#
_symmetry.space_group_name_H-M   'P 1'
#
loop_
_entity.id
_entity.type
_entity.pdbx_description
1 polymer ?
#
loop_
_entity_poly.entity_id
_entity_poly.type
_entity_poly.pdbx_seq_one_letter_code
_entity_poly.pdbx_strand_id
1 'polypeptide(L)'
;MSSMKKAIIYICMTAAMAFIIAGCGASNDDNVFSSTSDEAHYQDNWLETKHSEAAVKDLEGCMDCHGDDFEGGISNTACTTCHLGDAINMHPVDWGDKAYAKHYEYIKNTGYIEALLSCNDSYCHGEDWLGGDTGPSCRTCHMGGVGLIHPISDVVVWAKGTEDDESHATYVKSNGISSCALASCHGVNLEGVAETGMSCISCHQQNW
;
A
#
# COMPACT_ATOMS: atom_id res chain seq x y z
N MET A 1 22.00 -4.82 60.75
CA MET A 1 21.77 -3.56 60.01
C MET A 1 20.64 -2.80 60.68
N SER A 2 20.85 -1.56 61.10
CA SER A 2 19.83 -0.79 61.84
C SER A 2 18.59 -0.50 60.98
N SER A 3 17.43 -0.40 61.63
CA SER A 3 16.12 -0.15 61.00
C SER A 3 16.14 1.04 60.02
N MET A 4 16.96 2.04 60.34
CA MET A 4 17.16 3.25 59.53
C MET A 4 17.78 2.98 58.15
N LYS A 5 18.72 2.02 58.04
CA LYS A 5 19.32 1.67 56.75
C LYS A 5 18.33 0.99 55.81
N LYS A 6 17.37 0.22 56.36
CA LYS A 6 16.32 -0.42 55.57
C LYS A 6 15.34 0.61 55.02
N ALA A 7 14.92 1.58 55.85
CA ALA A 7 14.02 2.66 55.43
C ALA A 7 14.60 3.50 54.29
N ILE A 8 15.88 3.87 54.37
CA ILE A 8 16.57 4.64 53.32
C ILE A 8 16.60 3.86 51.99
N ILE A 9 16.91 2.56 52.04
CA ILE A 9 16.94 1.72 50.82
C ILE A 9 15.55 1.64 50.17
N TYR A 10 14.49 1.44 50.95
CA TYR A 10 13.13 1.41 50.41
C TYR A 10 12.72 2.74 49.77
N ILE A 11 13.03 3.87 50.41
CA ILE A 11 12.74 5.21 49.87
C ILE A 11 13.49 5.43 48.55
N CYS A 12 14.78 5.08 48.50
CA CYS A 12 15.58 5.19 47.27
C CYS A 12 15.04 4.30 46.14
N MET A 13 14.62 3.07 46.43
CA MET A 13 14.03 2.18 45.44
C MET A 13 12.68 2.71 44.92
N THR A 14 11.81 3.21 45.79
CA THR A 14 10.54 3.82 45.36
C THR A 14 10.73 5.12 44.57
N ALA A 15 11.71 5.95 44.96
CA ALA A 15 12.03 7.16 44.23
C ALA A 15 12.62 6.86 42.84
N ALA A 16 13.52 5.88 42.74
CA ALA A 16 14.06 5.43 41.46
C ALA A 16 12.95 4.88 40.54
N MET A 17 12.01 4.10 41.08
CA MET A 17 10.85 3.61 40.32
C MET A 17 9.96 4.77 39.85
N ALA A 18 9.71 5.78 40.69
CA ALA A 18 8.91 6.95 40.32
C ALA A 18 9.60 7.81 39.23
N PHE A 19 10.93 7.91 39.24
CA PHE A 19 11.70 8.59 38.20
C PHE A 19 11.66 7.86 36.86
N ILE A 20 11.62 6.51 36.87
CA ILE A 20 11.49 5.71 35.64
C ILE A 20 10.10 5.91 35.02
N ILE A 21 9.04 6.04 35.83
CA ILE A 21 7.66 6.22 35.33
C ILE A 21 7.42 7.66 34.84
N ALA A 22 8.12 8.66 35.40
CA ALA A 22 7.98 10.06 34.99
C ALA A 22 8.75 10.43 33.71
N GLY A 23 9.65 9.57 33.24
CA GLY A 23 10.49 9.80 32.05
C GLY A 23 9.89 9.34 30.72
N CYS A 24 8.85 8.49 30.75
CA CYS A 24 8.20 8.01 29.53
C CYS A 24 6.92 8.82 29.27
N GLY A 25 6.94 9.70 28.26
CA GLY A 25 5.72 10.22 27.64
C GLY A 25 5.34 11.68 27.90
N ALA A 26 6.23 12.51 28.47
CA ALA A 26 6.01 13.95 28.46
C ALA A 26 6.48 14.55 27.13
N SER A 27 5.62 15.31 26.46
CA SER A 27 5.98 16.16 25.33
C SER A 27 7.19 17.04 25.68
N ASN A 28 8.21 17.07 24.83
CA ASN A 28 9.33 17.99 24.96
C ASN A 28 9.55 18.74 23.64
N ASP A 29 10.18 19.91 23.73
CA ASP A 29 10.47 20.74 22.54
C ASP A 29 11.69 20.21 21.74
N ASP A 30 12.28 19.08 22.18
CA ASP A 30 13.41 18.43 21.51
C ASP A 30 12.94 17.48 20.40
N ASN A 31 11.65 17.11 20.34
CA ASN A 31 11.10 16.36 19.22
C ASN A 31 10.57 17.30 18.13
N VAL A 32 10.98 17.05 16.88
CA VAL A 32 10.58 17.88 15.74
C VAL A 32 9.08 17.78 15.47
N PHE A 33 8.44 16.70 15.94
CA PHE A 33 7.01 16.40 15.85
C PHE A 33 6.19 16.79 17.09
N SER A 34 6.69 17.74 17.89
CA SER A 34 5.97 18.28 19.05
C SER A 34 4.55 18.72 18.67
N SER A 35 3.60 18.62 19.59
CA SER A 35 2.22 19.12 19.40
C SER A 35 2.15 20.64 19.18
N THR A 36 3.27 21.34 19.18
CA THR A 36 3.38 22.78 18.84
C THR A 36 4.17 23.03 17.55
N SER A 37 4.66 21.98 16.90
CA SER A 37 5.39 22.06 15.63
C SER A 37 4.45 22.17 14.43
N ASP A 38 4.96 22.73 13.33
CA ASP A 38 4.26 22.72 12.04
C ASP A 38 4.14 21.29 11.45
N GLU A 39 4.77 20.29 12.08
CA GLU A 39 4.82 18.88 11.67
C GLU A 39 3.94 18.00 12.58
N ALA A 40 3.04 18.60 13.37
CA ALA A 40 2.21 17.86 14.33
C ALA A 40 1.06 17.07 13.68
N HIS A 41 0.77 15.88 14.23
CA HIS A 41 -0.23 14.91 13.75
C HIS A 41 -1.71 15.36 13.84
N TYR A 42 -1.99 16.62 14.16
CA TYR A 42 -3.36 17.16 14.25
C TYR A 42 -3.67 18.18 13.15
N GLN A 43 -2.70 18.50 12.30
CA GLN A 43 -2.94 19.42 11.20
C GLN A 43 -3.85 18.78 10.14
N ASP A 44 -4.66 19.61 9.49
CA ASP A 44 -5.40 19.20 8.30
C ASP A 44 -4.43 18.59 7.27
N ASN A 45 -4.91 17.54 6.60
CA ASN A 45 -4.21 16.78 5.58
C ASN A 45 -2.96 16.00 6.04
N TRP A 46 -2.88 15.66 7.35
CA TRP A 46 -1.75 14.91 7.88
C TRP A 46 -1.56 13.57 7.17
N LEU A 47 -2.60 12.75 7.04
CA LEU A 47 -2.49 11.41 6.45
C LEU A 47 -2.28 11.46 4.93
N GLU A 48 -2.89 12.43 4.26
CA GLU A 48 -2.97 12.59 2.82
C GLU A 48 -1.62 12.99 2.21
N THR A 49 -0.95 13.96 2.83
CA THR A 49 0.22 14.63 2.21
C THR A 49 1.41 14.71 3.15
N LYS A 50 1.21 15.17 4.38
CA LYS A 50 2.31 15.48 5.29
C LYS A 50 2.98 14.25 5.90
N HIS A 51 2.22 13.18 6.15
CA HIS A 51 2.71 11.95 6.77
C HIS A 51 3.78 11.29 5.89
N SER A 52 3.50 11.12 4.59
CA SER A 52 4.45 10.55 3.65
C SER A 52 5.69 11.44 3.46
N GLU A 53 5.51 12.77 3.38
CA GLU A 53 6.62 13.74 3.29
C GLU A 53 7.53 13.68 4.52
N ALA A 54 6.95 13.61 5.72
CA ALA A 54 7.69 13.48 6.97
C ALA A 54 8.45 12.15 7.05
N ALA A 55 7.80 11.03 6.71
CA ALA A 55 8.43 9.71 6.71
C ALA A 55 9.57 9.60 5.68
N VAL A 56 9.43 10.20 4.50
CA VAL A 56 10.49 10.26 3.48
C VAL A 56 11.68 11.11 3.96
N LYS A 57 11.41 12.17 4.71
CA LYS A 57 12.43 13.06 5.26
C LYS A 57 13.22 12.40 6.38
N ASP A 58 12.54 11.75 7.32
CA ASP A 58 13.14 11.11 8.50
C ASP A 58 12.24 10.01 9.11
N LEU A 59 12.37 8.78 8.60
CA LEU A 59 11.66 7.62 9.13
C LEU A 59 12.21 7.17 10.51
N GLU A 60 13.51 7.37 10.77
CA GLU A 60 14.13 6.97 12.04
C GLU A 60 13.58 7.81 13.20
N GLY A 61 13.36 9.11 12.98
CA GLY A 61 12.72 10.00 13.96
C GLY A 61 11.30 9.57 14.35
N CYS A 62 10.62 8.75 13.55
CA CYS A 62 9.31 8.20 13.90
C CYS A 62 9.40 7.07 14.95
N MET A 63 10.55 6.38 15.05
CA MET A 63 10.74 5.25 15.97
C MET A 63 10.63 5.67 17.44
N ASP A 64 11.00 6.92 17.75
CA ASP A 64 10.91 7.49 19.11
C ASP A 64 9.51 7.35 19.71
N CYS A 65 8.47 7.42 18.87
CA CYS A 65 7.07 7.34 19.28
C CYS A 65 6.39 6.05 18.81
N HIS A 66 6.69 5.58 17.60
CA HIS A 66 6.03 4.44 16.97
C HIS A 66 6.73 3.10 17.24
N GLY A 67 7.87 3.11 17.94
CA GLY A 67 8.68 1.94 18.25
C GLY A 67 9.73 1.64 17.19
N ASP A 68 10.80 0.96 17.60
CA ASP A 68 11.90 0.54 16.71
C ASP A 68 11.41 -0.39 15.56
N ASP A 69 10.28 -1.06 15.78
CA ASP A 69 9.61 -1.97 14.84
C ASP A 69 8.39 -1.33 14.15
N PHE A 70 8.06 -0.08 14.49
CA PHE A 70 6.86 0.61 14.03
C PHE A 70 5.54 -0.10 14.34
N GLU A 71 5.52 -0.99 15.34
CA GLU A 71 4.31 -1.71 15.80
C GLU A 71 3.45 -0.87 16.77
N GLY A 72 3.79 0.41 16.95
CA GLY A 72 2.97 1.40 17.61
C GLY A 72 3.57 1.98 18.88
N GLY A 73 4.65 1.41 19.43
CA GLY A 73 5.45 2.00 20.50
C GLY A 73 4.61 2.67 21.60
N ILE A 74 4.91 3.94 21.89
CA ILE A 74 4.14 4.76 22.83
C ILE A 74 2.94 5.48 22.17
N SER A 75 2.94 5.64 20.85
CA SER A 75 1.84 6.27 20.09
C SER A 75 0.59 5.38 19.98
N ASN A 76 0.74 4.08 20.27
CA ASN A 76 -0.25 3.01 20.04
C ASN A 76 -0.78 2.96 18.60
N THR A 77 -0.02 3.48 17.64
CA THR A 77 -0.40 3.55 16.23
C THR A 77 0.65 2.84 15.39
N ALA A 78 0.38 1.61 14.97
CA ALA A 78 1.27 0.86 14.10
C ALA A 78 1.19 1.36 12.66
N CYS A 79 2.32 1.38 11.94
CA CYS A 79 2.33 1.66 10.49
C CYS A 79 1.44 0.67 9.72
N THR A 80 1.33 -0.55 10.23
CA THR A 80 0.52 -1.63 9.65
C THR A 80 -0.98 -1.42 9.73
N THR A 81 -1.43 -0.32 10.35
CA THR A 81 -2.83 0.11 10.29
C THR A 81 -3.23 0.49 8.86
N CYS A 82 -2.30 1.04 8.07
CA CYS A 82 -2.52 1.37 6.66
C CYS A 82 -1.55 0.63 5.71
N HIS A 83 -0.33 0.34 6.17
CA HIS A 83 0.68 -0.33 5.34
C HIS A 83 0.61 -1.85 5.49
N LEU A 84 0.21 -2.57 4.43
CA LEU A 84 -0.02 -4.01 4.53
C LEU A 84 1.25 -4.86 4.70
N GLY A 85 2.42 -4.32 4.38
CA GLY A 85 3.70 -5.01 4.50
C GLY A 85 4.47 -4.58 5.75
N ASP A 86 4.96 -3.34 5.73
CA ASP A 86 5.80 -2.73 6.76
C ASP A 86 5.74 -1.19 6.65
N ALA A 87 6.57 -0.46 7.41
CA ALA A 87 6.57 1.00 7.42
C ALA A 87 6.73 1.69 6.04
N ILE A 88 7.23 1.00 5.01
CA ILE A 88 7.44 1.58 3.67
C ILE A 88 6.66 0.85 2.56
N ASN A 89 6.08 -0.31 2.85
CA ASN A 89 5.38 -1.14 1.87
C ASN A 89 3.85 -1.11 2.07
N MET A 90 3.14 -0.50 1.12
CA MET A 90 1.66 -0.45 1.09
C MET A 90 1.01 -1.81 0.76
N HIS A 91 1.78 -2.70 0.13
CA HIS A 91 1.38 -4.08 -0.16
C HIS A 91 2.24 -5.04 0.68
N PRO A 92 1.84 -6.32 0.80
CA PRO A 92 2.70 -7.35 1.38
C PRO A 92 4.10 -7.34 0.74
N VAL A 93 5.14 -7.42 1.57
CA VAL A 93 6.55 -7.26 1.16
C VAL A 93 6.95 -8.26 0.06
N ASP A 94 6.38 -9.47 0.09
CA ASP A 94 6.64 -10.52 -0.88
C ASP A 94 6.10 -10.22 -2.28
N TRP A 95 5.25 -9.20 -2.44
CA TRP A 95 4.80 -8.74 -3.76
C TRP A 95 5.92 -8.03 -4.53
N GLY A 96 6.73 -7.22 -3.84
CA GLY A 96 7.75 -6.36 -4.45
C GLY A 96 7.20 -5.60 -5.68
N ASP A 97 7.99 -5.56 -6.75
CA ASP A 97 7.61 -4.90 -8.01
C ASP A 97 6.51 -5.63 -8.80
N LYS A 98 6.03 -6.78 -8.31
CA LYS A 98 5.02 -7.63 -8.96
C LYS A 98 3.63 -7.47 -8.37
N ALA A 99 3.34 -6.32 -7.74
CA ALA A 99 2.02 -6.05 -7.19
C ALA A 99 0.89 -6.33 -8.21
N TYR A 100 1.08 -5.95 -9.48
CA TYR A 100 0.13 -6.21 -10.56
C TYR A 100 -0.16 -7.71 -10.80
N ALA A 101 0.80 -8.60 -10.55
CA ALA A 101 0.65 -10.05 -10.75
C ALA A 101 0.12 -10.75 -9.50
N LYS A 102 0.49 -10.26 -8.30
CA LYS A 102 0.06 -10.84 -7.01
C LYS A 102 -1.32 -10.40 -6.57
N HIS A 103 -1.81 -9.28 -7.11
CA HIS A 103 -3.11 -8.71 -6.74
C HIS A 103 -4.27 -9.70 -6.89
N TYR A 104 -4.37 -10.40 -8.02
CA TYR A 104 -5.47 -11.37 -8.24
C TYR A 104 -5.46 -12.53 -7.22
N GLU A 105 -4.29 -13.07 -6.92
CA GLU A 105 -4.15 -14.17 -5.97
C GLU A 105 -4.58 -13.75 -4.56
N TYR A 106 -4.23 -12.54 -4.15
CA TYR A 106 -4.65 -11.97 -2.87
C TYR A 106 -6.17 -11.79 -2.79
N ILE A 107 -6.79 -11.13 -3.78
CA ILE A 107 -8.25 -10.96 -3.82
C ILE A 107 -8.96 -12.31 -3.75
N LYS A 108 -8.43 -13.31 -4.45
CA LYS A 108 -8.99 -14.67 -4.45
C LYS A 108 -8.87 -15.36 -3.08
N ASN A 109 -7.73 -15.23 -2.41
CA ASN A 109 -7.46 -15.93 -1.16
C ASN A 109 -8.13 -15.27 0.06
N THR A 110 -8.21 -13.94 0.08
CA THR A 110 -8.89 -13.17 1.14
C THR A 110 -10.42 -13.18 0.96
N GLY A 111 -10.89 -13.38 -0.27
CA GLY A 111 -12.30 -13.33 -0.62
C GLY A 111 -12.67 -11.97 -1.21
N TYR A 112 -13.44 -12.01 -2.31
CA TYR A 112 -13.59 -10.87 -3.21
C TYR A 112 -14.12 -9.61 -2.53
N ILE A 113 -15.14 -9.72 -1.68
CA ILE A 113 -15.75 -8.56 -1.01
C ILE A 113 -14.83 -8.01 0.08
N GLU A 114 -14.25 -8.89 0.91
CA GLU A 114 -13.39 -8.49 2.02
C GLU A 114 -12.13 -7.80 1.51
N ALA A 115 -11.48 -8.37 0.50
CA ALA A 115 -10.27 -7.82 -0.10
C ALA A 115 -10.52 -6.50 -0.84
N LEU A 116 -11.71 -6.33 -1.42
CA LEU A 116 -12.11 -5.04 -2.01
C LEU A 116 -12.36 -4.00 -0.90
N LEU A 117 -13.05 -4.35 0.17
CA LEU A 117 -13.30 -3.38 1.25
C LEU A 117 -12.02 -2.97 2.02
N SER A 118 -10.95 -3.78 1.98
CA SER A 118 -9.67 -3.40 2.59
C SER A 118 -8.87 -2.38 1.77
N CYS A 119 -9.21 -2.16 0.49
CA CYS A 119 -8.39 -1.38 -0.43
C CYS A 119 -9.09 -0.12 -0.97
N ASN A 120 -10.41 0.03 -0.79
CA ASN A 120 -11.21 1.13 -1.33
C ASN A 120 -11.28 2.37 -0.45
N ASP A 121 -10.20 2.67 0.23
CA ASP A 121 -10.08 3.92 0.96
C ASP A 121 -9.56 5.04 0.03
N SER A 122 -9.92 6.30 0.33
CA SER A 122 -9.48 7.48 -0.43
C SER A 122 -7.97 7.58 -0.60
N TYR A 123 -7.17 7.10 0.36
CA TYR A 123 -5.71 7.18 0.30
C TYR A 123 -5.09 6.13 -0.64
N CYS A 124 -5.79 5.00 -0.84
CA CYS A 124 -5.29 3.87 -1.61
C CYS A 124 -5.88 3.87 -3.02
N HIS A 125 -6.92 3.06 -3.28
CA HIS A 125 -7.52 2.92 -4.62
C HIS A 125 -8.78 3.77 -4.84
N GLY A 126 -9.16 4.57 -3.85
CA GLY A 126 -10.36 5.40 -3.87
C GLY A 126 -11.63 4.61 -3.54
N GLU A 127 -12.61 5.30 -2.94
CA GLU A 127 -13.91 4.70 -2.56
C GLU A 127 -14.67 4.11 -3.75
N ASP A 128 -14.47 4.69 -4.94
CA ASP A 128 -15.12 4.31 -6.19
C ASP A 128 -14.23 3.47 -7.12
N TRP A 129 -13.03 3.12 -6.66
CA TRP A 129 -12.04 2.35 -7.42
C TRP A 129 -11.44 3.06 -8.64
N LEU A 130 -11.64 4.37 -8.74
CA LEU A 130 -11.13 5.17 -9.85
C LEU A 130 -9.75 5.78 -9.57
N GLY A 131 -9.10 5.37 -8.47
CA GLY A 131 -7.79 5.81 -8.04
C GLY A 131 -7.89 6.68 -6.79
N GLY A 132 -6.92 6.54 -5.89
CA GLY A 132 -6.77 7.36 -4.70
C GLY A 132 -5.47 8.16 -4.75
N ASP A 133 -5.01 8.63 -3.59
CA ASP A 133 -3.79 9.44 -3.49
C ASP A 133 -2.54 8.68 -3.96
N THR A 134 -2.47 7.37 -3.65
CA THR A 134 -1.28 6.56 -3.92
C THR A 134 -1.53 5.38 -4.88
N GLY A 135 -2.76 4.89 -4.96
CA GLY A 135 -3.11 3.70 -5.72
C GLY A 135 -3.72 4.00 -7.09
N PRO A 136 -3.43 3.17 -8.11
CA PRO A 136 -3.99 3.33 -9.44
C PRO A 136 -5.49 3.04 -9.47
N SER A 137 -6.18 3.61 -10.46
CA SER A 137 -7.54 3.22 -10.84
C SER A 137 -7.59 1.75 -11.25
N CYS A 138 -8.66 1.04 -10.87
CA CYS A 138 -8.96 -0.28 -11.41
C CYS A 138 -9.00 -0.26 -12.95
N ARG A 139 -9.45 0.84 -13.55
CA ARG A 139 -9.56 0.99 -15.02
C ARG A 139 -8.21 1.05 -15.73
N THR A 140 -7.12 1.24 -14.99
CA THR A 140 -5.75 1.18 -15.55
C THR A 140 -5.43 -0.22 -16.08
N CYS A 141 -5.97 -1.26 -15.45
CA CYS A 141 -5.77 -2.66 -15.85
C CYS A 141 -7.08 -3.36 -16.26
N HIS A 142 -8.23 -2.91 -15.75
CA HIS A 142 -9.54 -3.51 -15.98
C HIS A 142 -10.39 -2.69 -16.95
N MET A 143 -10.22 -2.97 -18.24
CA MET A 143 -10.89 -2.23 -19.32
C MET A 143 -12.41 -2.45 -19.35
N GLY A 144 -12.88 -3.61 -18.90
CA GLY A 144 -14.32 -3.96 -18.82
C GLY A 144 -14.99 -3.54 -17.51
N GLY A 145 -14.30 -2.80 -16.63
CA GLY A 145 -14.75 -2.48 -15.27
C GLY A 145 -14.20 -3.43 -14.22
N VAL A 146 -14.48 -3.16 -12.95
CA VAL A 146 -13.88 -3.87 -11.79
C VAL A 146 -14.12 -5.39 -11.91
N GLY A 147 -13.04 -6.14 -12.20
CA GLY A 147 -13.08 -7.60 -12.38
C GLY A 147 -12.89 -8.09 -13.82
N LEU A 148 -12.92 -7.21 -14.82
CA LEU A 148 -12.75 -7.56 -16.24
C LEU A 148 -11.54 -6.85 -16.84
N ILE A 149 -10.47 -7.59 -17.07
CA ILE A 149 -9.22 -7.07 -17.67
C ILE A 149 -9.50 -6.57 -19.09
N HIS A 150 -10.25 -7.34 -19.85
CA HIS A 150 -10.71 -7.00 -21.19
C HIS A 150 -12.16 -6.51 -21.17
N PRO A 151 -12.64 -5.86 -22.24
CA PRO A 151 -14.04 -5.41 -22.36
C PRO A 151 -15.09 -6.51 -22.17
N ILE A 152 -14.71 -7.79 -22.31
CA ILE A 152 -15.60 -8.95 -22.17
C ILE A 152 -14.94 -9.99 -21.27
N SER A 153 -15.77 -10.71 -20.53
CA SER A 153 -15.37 -11.68 -19.52
C SER A 153 -14.92 -13.04 -20.07
N ASP A 154 -15.45 -13.47 -21.21
CA ASP A 154 -15.07 -14.74 -21.81
C ASP A 154 -13.78 -14.59 -22.62
N VAL A 155 -12.67 -15.07 -22.04
CA VAL A 155 -11.33 -15.03 -22.66
C VAL A 155 -11.24 -15.88 -23.93
N VAL A 156 -12.06 -16.93 -24.06
CA VAL A 156 -12.09 -17.78 -25.25
C VAL A 156 -12.76 -17.03 -26.39
N VAL A 157 -13.89 -16.37 -26.12
CA VAL A 157 -14.58 -15.49 -27.09
C VAL A 157 -13.67 -14.33 -27.48
N TRP A 158 -13.05 -13.68 -26.49
CA TRP A 158 -12.11 -12.59 -26.71
C TRP A 158 -10.94 -13.01 -27.61
N ALA A 159 -10.21 -14.07 -27.23
CA ALA A 159 -8.98 -14.45 -27.92
C ALA A 159 -9.20 -15.18 -29.25
N LYS A 160 -10.26 -16.00 -29.38
CA LYS A 160 -10.47 -16.85 -30.57
C LYS A 160 -11.40 -16.24 -31.61
N GLY A 161 -12.20 -15.24 -31.26
CA GLY A 161 -13.16 -14.61 -32.15
C GLY A 161 -14.16 -15.61 -32.71
N THR A 162 -15.26 -15.85 -32.00
CA THR A 162 -16.50 -16.22 -32.70
C THR A 162 -17.03 -14.98 -33.42
N GLU A 163 -17.78 -15.15 -34.50
CA GLU A 163 -18.07 -14.19 -35.58
C GLU A 163 -18.73 -12.83 -35.19
N ASP A 164 -18.77 -12.48 -33.91
CA ASP A 164 -19.37 -11.27 -33.38
C ASP A 164 -18.33 -10.14 -33.21
N ASP A 165 -18.81 -8.89 -33.31
CA ASP A 165 -18.02 -7.64 -33.33
C ASP A 165 -17.20 -7.36 -32.05
N GLU A 166 -17.17 -8.27 -31.09
CA GLU A 166 -16.57 -8.08 -29.77
C GLU A 166 -15.28 -8.91 -29.55
N SER A 167 -14.70 -9.48 -30.60
CA SER A 167 -13.41 -10.21 -30.49
C SER A 167 -12.19 -9.29 -30.26
N HIS A 168 -11.09 -9.86 -29.75
CA HIS A 168 -9.79 -9.20 -29.62
C HIS A 168 -9.34 -8.54 -30.93
N ALA A 169 -9.50 -9.25 -32.06
CA ALA A 169 -9.12 -8.72 -33.37
C ALA A 169 -9.95 -7.50 -33.78
N THR A 170 -11.26 -7.51 -33.52
CA THR A 170 -12.14 -6.37 -33.80
C THR A 170 -11.80 -5.18 -32.90
N TYR A 171 -11.55 -5.44 -31.62
CA TYR A 171 -11.18 -4.41 -30.66
C TYR A 171 -9.86 -3.73 -31.02
N VAL A 172 -8.82 -4.51 -31.32
CA VAL A 172 -7.50 -3.97 -31.72
C VAL A 172 -7.61 -3.18 -33.03
N LYS A 173 -8.39 -3.64 -34.01
CA LYS A 173 -8.64 -2.87 -35.24
C LYS A 173 -9.30 -1.51 -34.98
N SER A 174 -10.18 -1.45 -33.97
CA SER A 174 -10.99 -0.26 -33.70
C SER A 174 -10.29 0.73 -32.76
N ASN A 175 -9.50 0.23 -31.81
CA ASN A 175 -8.91 1.01 -30.72
C ASN A 175 -7.37 1.11 -30.81
N GLY A 176 -6.74 0.33 -31.70
CA GLY A 176 -5.29 0.18 -31.75
C GLY A 176 -4.75 -0.68 -30.60
N ILE A 177 -3.44 -0.56 -30.36
CA ILE A 177 -2.69 -1.37 -29.39
C ILE A 177 -2.09 -0.55 -28.24
N SER A 178 -2.26 0.77 -28.26
CA SER A 178 -1.61 1.67 -27.31
C SER A 178 -2.01 1.39 -25.86
N SER A 179 -3.29 1.10 -25.61
CA SER A 179 -3.79 0.71 -24.29
C SER A 179 -3.31 -0.68 -23.84
N CYS A 180 -2.86 -1.53 -24.76
CA CYS A 180 -2.33 -2.86 -24.46
C CYS A 180 -0.85 -2.81 -24.05
N ALA A 181 -0.11 -1.80 -24.54
CA ALA A 181 1.33 -1.62 -24.35
C ALA A 181 1.69 -1.03 -22.97
N LEU A 182 1.08 -1.54 -21.92
CA LEU A 182 1.39 -1.20 -20.52
C LEU A 182 2.40 -2.19 -19.95
N ALA A 183 3.33 -1.71 -19.13
CA ALA A 183 4.37 -2.52 -18.50
C ALA A 183 3.83 -3.67 -17.64
N SER A 184 2.60 -3.55 -17.13
CA SER A 184 1.91 -4.56 -16.31
C SER A 184 1.04 -5.54 -17.11
N CYS A 185 0.68 -5.20 -18.36
CA CYS A 185 -0.21 -5.98 -19.20
C CYS A 185 0.59 -6.80 -20.23
N HIS A 186 0.67 -6.33 -21.49
CA HIS A 186 1.41 -7.00 -22.55
C HIS A 186 2.86 -6.50 -22.70
N GLY A 187 3.28 -5.56 -21.85
CA GLY A 187 4.60 -4.94 -21.88
C GLY A 187 4.63 -3.74 -22.83
N VAL A 188 5.51 -2.79 -22.57
CA VAL A 188 5.64 -1.56 -23.37
C VAL A 188 5.99 -1.83 -24.84
N ASN A 189 6.64 -2.98 -25.10
CA ASN A 189 7.00 -3.45 -26.43
C ASN A 189 6.11 -4.61 -26.91
N LEU A 190 5.02 -4.92 -26.20
CA LEU A 190 4.11 -6.02 -26.53
C LEU A 190 4.76 -7.42 -26.55
N GLU A 191 5.89 -7.56 -25.86
CA GLU A 191 6.68 -8.79 -25.77
C GLU A 191 6.15 -9.75 -24.68
N GLY A 192 5.13 -9.34 -23.93
CA GLY A 192 4.55 -10.08 -22.81
C GLY A 192 5.16 -9.68 -21.47
N VAL A 193 4.44 -9.98 -20.40
CA VAL A 193 4.85 -9.74 -19.01
C VAL A 193 4.64 -11.04 -18.24
N ALA A 194 5.66 -11.44 -17.49
CA ALA A 194 5.59 -12.67 -16.71
C ALA A 194 4.41 -12.62 -15.72
N GLU A 195 3.70 -13.74 -15.58
CA GLU A 195 2.55 -13.91 -14.67
C GLU A 195 1.28 -13.11 -15.02
N THR A 196 1.30 -12.25 -16.05
CA THR A 196 0.10 -11.49 -16.48
C THR A 196 -0.24 -11.66 -17.95
N GLY A 197 0.36 -10.86 -18.84
CA GLY A 197 -0.05 -10.77 -20.24
C GLY A 197 0.86 -11.55 -21.19
N MET A 198 0.24 -12.20 -22.17
CA MET A 198 0.98 -12.92 -23.21
C MET A 198 1.66 -11.96 -24.21
N SER A 199 2.73 -12.44 -24.82
CA SER A 199 3.41 -11.74 -25.93
C SER A 199 2.52 -11.70 -27.17
N CYS A 200 2.43 -10.55 -27.83
CA CYS A 200 1.77 -10.45 -29.14
C CYS A 200 2.48 -11.31 -30.19
N ILE A 201 3.81 -11.43 -30.09
CA ILE A 201 4.66 -12.18 -31.00
C ILE A 201 4.39 -13.69 -30.92
N SER A 202 3.80 -14.17 -29.82
CA SER A 202 3.42 -15.58 -29.70
C SER A 202 2.41 -16.04 -30.77
N CYS A 203 1.57 -15.12 -31.25
CA CYS A 203 0.59 -15.35 -32.31
C CYS A 203 0.86 -14.55 -33.59
N HIS A 204 1.45 -13.34 -33.48
CA HIS A 204 1.70 -12.43 -34.59
C HIS A 204 3.17 -12.44 -35.01
N GLN A 205 3.57 -13.48 -35.77
CA GLN A 205 4.99 -13.76 -36.02
C GLN A 205 5.68 -12.84 -37.03
N GLN A 206 4.99 -11.95 -37.76
CA GLN A 206 5.60 -10.98 -38.70
C GLN A 206 4.74 -9.73 -38.88
N ASN A 207 5.36 -8.54 -38.77
CA ASN A 207 4.83 -7.19 -39.04
C ASN A 207 3.52 -6.85 -38.30
N TRP A 208 3.66 -6.27 -37.12
CA TRP A 208 2.60 -5.57 -36.38
C TRP A 208 2.76 -4.07 -36.55
#